data_AF-A0A557S7L2-F1
#
_entry.id   AF-A0A557S7L2-F1
#
_cell.length_a   1.000
_cell.length_b   1.000
_cell.length_c   1.000
_cell.angle_alpha   90.00
_cell.angle_beta   90.00
_cell.angle_gamma   90.00
#
_symmetry.space_group_name_H-M   'P 1'
#
loop_
_entity.id
_entity.type
_entity.pdbx_description
1 polymer ?
#
loop_
_entity_poly.entity_id
_entity_poly.type
_entity_poly.pdbx_seq_one_letter_code
_entity_poly.pdbx_strand_id
1 'polypeptide(L)' 'MNPELLELLLIHEMPFGKYKGRVIADLPGHYLAWFARQGFPAGRLGQLLALMYELDHND' A
#
# COMPACT_ATOMS: atom_id res chain seq x y z
N MET A 1 16.00 -2.98 -0.37
CA MET A 1 14.85 -2.06 -0.56
C MET A 1 15.01 -1.41 -1.92
N ASN A 2 14.03 -1.58 -2.81
CA ASN A 2 14.11 -1.06 -4.19
C ASN A 2 13.59 0.39 -4.21
N PRO A 3 14.45 1.41 -4.37
CA PRO A 3 14.07 2.81 -4.18
C PRO A 3 12.93 3.27 -5.09
N GLU A 4 12.85 2.72 -6.31
CA GLU A 4 11.78 3.00 -7.27
C GLU A 4 10.39 2.60 -6.75
N LEU A 5 10.30 1.53 -5.94
CA LEU A 5 9.02 1.12 -5.36
C LEU A 5 8.59 2.07 -4.24
N LEU A 6 9.52 2.64 -3.47
CA LEU A 6 9.19 3.63 -2.45
C LEU A 6 8.66 4.92 -3.07
N GLU A 7 9.28 5.39 -4.16
CA GLU A 7 8.77 6.54 -4.89
C GLU A 7 7.35 6.28 -5.39
N LEU A 8 7.08 5.09 -5.94
CA LEU A 8 5.74 4.70 -6.37
C LEU A 8 4.69 4.78 -5.25
N LEU A 9 5.03 4.54 -3.98
CA LEU A 9 4.08 4.69 -2.87
C LEU A 9 3.58 6.13 -2.70
N LEU A 10 4.43 7.11 -3.04
CA LEU A 10 4.17 8.55 -2.88
C LEU A 10 3.42 9.18 -4.06
N ILE A 11 3.50 8.58 -5.25
CA ILE A 11 2.81 9.06 -6.47
C ILE A 11 1.61 8.20 -6.85
N HIS A 12 1.55 6.95 -6.42
CA HIS A 12 0.47 6.05 -6.81
C HIS A 12 -0.71 6.19 -5.85
N GLU A 13 -1.83 6.68 -6.37
CA GLU A 13 -3.07 6.82 -5.65
C GLU A 13 -3.89 5.53 -5.67
N MET A 14 -4.64 5.29 -4.59
CA MET A 14 -5.58 4.19 -4.54
C MET A 14 -6.67 4.37 -5.60
N PRO A 15 -6.83 3.40 -6.52
CA PRO A 15 -7.81 3.51 -7.59
C PRO A 15 -9.24 3.21 -7.13
N PHE A 16 -9.42 2.58 -5.96
CA PHE A 16 -10.72 2.15 -5.43
C PHE A 16 -10.76 2.11 -3.90
N GLY A 17 -11.95 1.82 -3.36
CA GLY A 17 -12.19 1.65 -1.93
C GLY A 17 -12.44 2.97 -1.21
N LYS A 18 -12.38 2.93 0.13
CA LYS A 18 -12.68 4.08 1.00
C LYS A 18 -11.70 5.24 0.84
N TYR A 19 -10.44 4.94 0.51
CA TYR A 19 -9.36 5.92 0.35
C TYR A 19 -9.00 6.19 -1.12
N LYS A 20 -9.97 6.01 -2.04
CA LYS A 20 -9.77 6.31 -3.45
C LYS A 20 -9.26 7.76 -3.63
N GLY A 21 -8.19 7.93 -4.41
CA GLY A 21 -7.55 9.23 -4.65
C GLY A 21 -6.56 9.67 -3.56
N ARG A 22 -6.27 8.84 -2.55
CA ARG A 22 -5.11 9.03 -1.66
C ARG A 22 -3.93 8.21 -2.12
N VAL A 23 -2.74 8.75 -1.95
CA VAL A 23 -1.48 8.03 -2.19
C VAL A 23 -1.34 6.84 -1.24
N ILE A 24 -0.70 5.77 -1.71
CA ILE A 24 -0.53 4.54 -0.92
C ILE A 24 0.25 4.81 0.38
N ALA A 25 1.22 5.72 0.35
CA ALA A 25 1.98 6.15 1.52
C ALA A 25 1.13 6.79 2.63
N ASP A 26 -0.02 7.39 2.28
CA ASP A 26 -0.95 8.03 3.22
C ASP A 26 -2.05 7.07 3.72
N LEU A 27 -2.01 5.81 3.30
CA LEU A 27 -2.99 4.84 3.75
C LEU A 27 -2.73 4.49 5.20
N PRO A 28 -3.78 4.51 6.05
CA PRO A 28 -3.58 4.20 7.45
C PRO A 28 -3.31 2.70 7.65
N GLY A 29 -2.43 2.38 8.61
CA GLY A 29 -1.99 1.01 8.91
C GLY A 29 -3.13 0.01 9.14
N HIS A 30 -4.25 0.42 9.76
CA HIS A 30 -5.42 -0.46 9.94
C HIS A 30 -6.07 -0.88 8.61
N TYR A 31 -5.98 -0.05 7.57
CA TYR A 31 -6.48 -0.37 6.24
C TYR A 31 -5.55 -1.36 5.52
N LEU A 32 -4.24 -1.18 5.67
CA LEU A 32 -3.24 -2.12 5.18
C LEU A 32 -3.35 -3.48 5.90
N ALA A 33 -3.55 -3.48 7.22
CA ALA A 33 -3.78 -4.69 8.01
C ALA A 33 -5.07 -5.43 7.61
N TRP A 34 -6.13 -4.70 7.25
CA TRP A 34 -7.32 -5.31 6.69
C TRP A 34 -7.03 -6.00 5.36
N PHE A 35 -6.25 -5.38 4.47
CA PHE A 35 -5.78 -6.02 3.23
C PHE A 35 -4.87 -7.22 3.49
N ALA A 36 -3.97 -7.17 4.47
CA ALA A 36 -3.12 -8.30 4.84
C ALA A 36 -3.95 -9.52 5.30
N ARG A 37 -5.10 -9.29 5.93
CA ARG A 37 -6.04 -10.35 6.36
C ARG A 37 -6.92 -10.87 5.22
N GLN A 38 -7.35 -10.00 4.30
CA GLN A 38 -8.20 -10.39 3.17
C GLN A 38 -7.41 -10.93 1.97
N GLY A 39 -6.14 -10.54 1.86
CA GLY A 39 -5.29 -10.76 0.70
C GLY A 39 -5.12 -9.49 -0.13
N PHE A 40 -3.88 -9.24 -0.57
CA PHE A 40 -3.57 -8.13 -1.47
C PHE A 40 -4.02 -8.45 -2.90
N PRO A 41 -4.53 -7.46 -3.66
CA PRO A 41 -4.93 -7.65 -5.04
C PRO A 41 -3.71 -8.02 -5.91
N ALA A 42 -3.89 -8.89 -6.91
CA ALA A 42 -2.79 -9.25 -7.80
C ALA A 42 -2.27 -8.05 -8.62
N GLY A 43 -0.99 -8.10 -8.97
CA GLY A 43 -0.32 -7.09 -9.79
C GLY A 43 0.39 -5.99 -8.98
N ARG A 44 0.71 -4.90 -9.65
CA ARG A 44 1.55 -3.82 -9.09
C ARG A 44 0.95 -3.19 -7.85
N LEU A 45 -0.37 -3.01 -7.81
CA LEU A 45 -1.06 -2.40 -6.68
C LEU A 45 -0.90 -3.23 -5.39
N GLY A 46 -1.09 -4.54 -5.45
CA GLY A 46 -0.90 -5.38 -4.26
C GLY A 46 0.55 -5.48 -3.83
N GLN A 47 1.50 -5.45 -4.77
CA GLN A 47 2.92 -5.37 -4.42
C GLN A 47 3.24 -4.09 -3.64
N LEU A 48 2.68 -2.95 -4.05
CA LEU A 48 2.85 -1.68 -3.34
C LEU A 48 2.16 -1.69 -1.97
N LEU A 49 0.94 -2.23 -1.87
CA LEU A 49 0.22 -2.34 -0.60
C LEU A 49 0.93 -3.29 0.39
N ALA A 50 1.44 -4.42 -0.10
CA ALA A 50 2.21 -5.36 0.71
C ALA A 50 3.51 -4.73 1.19
N LEU A 51 4.23 -4.03 0.30
CA LEU A 51 5.43 -3.29 0.65
C LEU A 51 5.15 -2.22 1.71
N MET A 52 4.09 -1.42 1.54
CA MET A 52 3.70 -0.40 2.52
C MET A 52 3.35 -1.04 3.87
N TYR A 53 2.64 -2.18 3.86
CA TYR A 53 2.32 -2.92 5.07
C TYR A 53 3.56 -3.45 5.79
N GLU A 54 4.52 -4.01 5.05
CA GLU A 54 5.81 -4.46 5.60
C GLU A 54 6.63 -3.30 6.18
N LEU A 55 6.59 -2.12 5.55
CA LEU A 55 7.25 -0.90 6.06
C LEU A 55 6.57 -0.38 7.33
N ASP A 56 5.25 -0.42 7.41
CA ASP A 56 4.45 -0.01 8.59
C ASP A 56 4.60 -0.97 9.79
N HIS A 57 4.96 -2.24 9.53
CA HIS A 57 5.14 -3.28 10.56
C HIS A 57 6.60 -3.55 10.96
N ASN A 58 7.58 -3.03 10.22
CA ASN A 58 9.00 -3.07 10.62
C ASN A 58 9.31 -1.84 11.50
N ASP A 59 9.04 -1.96 12.80
CA ASP A 59 9.66 -1.14 13.85
C ASP A 59 11.10 -1.60 14.17
#